data_AF-A0A962Y2M0-F1
#
_entry.id   AF-A0A962Y2M0-F1
#
_cell.length_a   1.000
_cell.length_b   1.000
_cell.length_c   1.000
_cell.angle_alpha   90.00
_cell.angle_beta   90.00
_cell.angle_gamma   90.00
#
_symmetry.space_group_name_H-M   'P 1'
#
loop_
_entity.id
_entity.type
_entity.pdbx_description
1 polymer ?
#
loop_
_entity_poly.entity_id
_entity_poly.type
_entity_poly.pdbx_seq_one_letter_code
_entity_poly.pdbx_strand_id
1 'polypeptide(L)'
;MTNSTFSSNSANYGGGISNESGTATVTNSTFSGNRAEWLGGGGGGGIYNSYPGTLTVTNSTFSGNSVDDSGGGIYNNFGTLTVTNSTFFNNSATNSGGGVYNRLGTAHLAGTILDKGTSGDNCVNISGTFTDNGYNLSDDATCTDGGIGSANNAT
;
A
#
# COMPACT_ATOMS: atom_id res chain seq x y z
N MET A 1 11.03 -2.24 12.03
CA MET A 1 9.85 -2.42 12.92
C MET A 1 9.40 -3.86 12.78
N THR A 2 9.26 -4.55 13.90
CA THR A 2 8.96 -6.00 13.93
C THR A 2 7.95 -6.28 15.04
N ASN A 3 6.96 -7.14 14.81
CA ASN A 3 5.96 -7.54 15.81
C ASN A 3 5.27 -6.33 16.48
N SER A 4 4.95 -5.31 15.68
CA SER A 4 4.42 -4.03 16.16
C SER A 4 3.00 -3.79 15.68
N THR A 5 2.21 -3.04 16.44
CA THR A 5 0.88 -2.58 16.03
C THR A 5 0.85 -1.05 15.99
N PHE A 6 0.46 -0.51 14.85
CA PHE A 6 0.17 0.91 14.65
C PHE A 6 -1.33 1.03 14.42
N SER A 7 -2.05 1.57 15.40
CA SER A 7 -3.51 1.62 15.34
C SER A 7 -4.07 2.99 15.66
N SER A 8 -5.10 3.41 14.91
CA SER A 8 -5.86 4.65 15.16
C SER A 8 -5.01 5.92 15.22
N ASN A 9 -3.88 5.93 14.50
CA ASN A 9 -3.05 7.12 14.37
C ASN A 9 -3.59 8.01 13.25
N SER A 10 -3.43 9.32 13.40
CA SER A 10 -3.73 10.31 12.36
C SER A 10 -2.53 11.23 12.14
N ALA A 11 -2.17 11.45 10.89
CA ALA A 11 -1.09 12.36 10.50
C ALA A 11 -1.34 12.89 9.09
N ASN A 12 -0.58 13.90 8.66
CA ASN A 12 -0.76 14.48 7.32
C ASN A 12 -0.44 13.48 6.20
N TYR A 13 0.75 12.88 6.20
CA TYR A 13 1.21 12.03 5.10
C TYR A 13 0.95 10.56 5.33
N GLY A 14 1.52 10.01 6.42
CA GLY A 14 1.45 8.60 6.75
C GLY A 14 0.78 8.39 8.10
N GLY A 15 -0.43 7.84 8.13
CA GLY A 15 -1.19 7.74 9.38
C GLY A 15 -0.43 6.94 10.44
N GLY A 16 0.17 5.82 10.08
CA GLY A 16 1.08 5.06 10.95
C GLY A 16 2.56 5.48 10.82
N ILE A 17 3.07 5.56 9.58
CA ILE A 17 4.48 5.90 9.31
C ILE A 17 4.58 6.84 8.11
N SER A 18 5.38 7.90 8.25
CA SER A 18 5.92 8.68 7.12
C SER A 18 7.40 8.33 6.93
N ASN A 19 7.75 7.67 5.81
CA ASN A 19 9.12 7.39 5.41
C ASN A 19 9.55 8.36 4.30
N GLU A 20 10.13 9.48 4.69
CA GLU A 20 10.58 10.53 3.79
C GLU A 20 12.09 10.46 3.64
N SER A 21 12.58 10.05 2.46
CA SER A 21 14.02 9.89 2.19
C SER A 21 14.75 8.85 3.06
N GLY A 22 14.02 7.99 3.78
CA GLY A 22 14.57 6.99 4.70
C GLY A 22 14.51 5.56 4.19
N THR A 23 15.01 4.63 4.99
CA THR A 23 14.81 3.18 4.79
C THR A 23 13.97 2.62 5.92
N ALA A 24 12.81 2.08 5.59
CA ALA A 24 11.89 1.48 6.53
C ALA A 24 11.71 -0.02 6.22
N THR A 25 11.85 -0.85 7.24
CA THR A 25 11.52 -2.28 7.17
C THR A 25 10.43 -2.60 8.16
N VAL A 26 9.35 -3.22 7.69
CA VAL A 26 8.18 -3.59 8.46
C VAL A 26 7.98 -5.10 8.32
N THR A 27 8.07 -5.82 9.44
CA THR A 27 7.93 -7.28 9.46
C THR A 27 6.94 -7.71 10.53
N ASN A 28 6.06 -8.67 10.22
CA ASN A 28 5.13 -9.24 11.21
C ASN A 28 4.34 -8.18 11.98
N SER A 29 3.88 -7.13 11.31
CA SER A 29 3.27 -5.96 11.97
C SER A 29 1.88 -5.66 11.46
N THR A 30 1.10 -4.92 12.23
CA THR A 30 -0.29 -4.56 11.91
C THR A 30 -0.45 -3.06 11.86
N PHE A 31 -1.06 -2.56 10.79
CA PHE A 31 -1.51 -1.18 10.62
C PHE A 31 -3.03 -1.21 10.56
N SER A 32 -3.70 -0.65 11.57
CA SER A 32 -5.16 -0.72 11.67
C SER A 32 -5.83 0.62 11.95
N GLY A 33 -6.81 1.00 11.15
CA GLY A 33 -7.59 2.22 11.40
C GLY A 33 -6.77 3.51 11.40
N ASN A 34 -5.61 3.54 10.73
CA ASN A 34 -4.80 4.76 10.64
C ASN A 34 -5.31 5.66 9.51
N ARG A 35 -5.15 6.97 9.66
CA ARG A 35 -5.66 7.97 8.72
C ARG A 35 -4.58 8.95 8.29
N ALA A 36 -4.50 9.19 6.99
CA ALA A 36 -3.78 10.33 6.44
C ALA A 36 -4.77 11.48 6.16
N GLU A 37 -4.42 12.72 6.56
CA GLU A 37 -5.32 13.88 6.45
C GLU A 37 -4.98 14.82 5.29
N TRP A 38 -3.83 14.63 4.62
CA TRP A 38 -3.39 15.56 3.58
C TRP A 38 -4.14 15.35 2.27
N LEU A 39 -4.69 16.45 1.75
CA LEU A 39 -5.49 16.49 0.51
C LEU A 39 -4.70 17.06 -0.69
N GLY A 40 -3.39 17.28 -0.54
CA GLY A 40 -2.58 18.02 -1.52
C GLY A 40 -1.89 17.17 -2.59
N GLY A 41 -2.26 15.89 -2.76
CA GLY A 41 -1.65 15.01 -3.77
C GLY A 41 -1.19 13.64 -3.25
N GLY A 42 -1.88 13.07 -2.25
CA GLY A 42 -1.78 11.67 -1.83
C GLY A 42 -1.22 11.44 -0.43
N GLY A 43 -1.87 10.55 0.34
CA GLY A 43 -1.51 10.25 1.72
C GLY A 43 -1.64 8.76 2.00
N GLY A 44 -0.61 8.17 2.59
CA GLY A 44 -0.62 6.77 2.98
C GLY A 44 -1.41 6.57 4.26
N GLY A 45 -2.68 6.15 4.18
CA GLY A 45 -3.51 5.96 5.37
C GLY A 45 -2.81 5.09 6.42
N GLY A 46 -2.16 4.01 5.99
CA GLY A 46 -1.20 3.26 6.79
C GLY A 46 0.22 3.86 6.73
N ILE A 47 0.84 3.83 5.54
CA ILE A 47 2.23 4.27 5.36
C ILE A 47 2.38 5.14 4.12
N TYR A 48 3.04 6.29 4.29
CA TYR A 48 3.53 7.11 3.19
C TYR A 48 5.03 6.88 2.99
N ASN A 49 5.44 6.54 1.77
CA ASN A 49 6.83 6.39 1.37
C ASN A 49 7.15 7.37 0.25
N SER A 50 8.14 8.25 0.43
CA SER A 50 8.51 9.22 -0.61
C SER A 50 9.99 9.28 -0.90
N TYR A 51 10.32 9.54 -2.17
CA TYR A 51 11.70 9.60 -2.67
C TYR A 51 12.65 10.42 -1.78
N PRO A 52 13.90 9.95 -1.62
CA PRO A 52 14.45 8.64 -2.02
C PRO A 52 14.12 7.49 -1.04
N GLY A 53 12.90 7.43 -0.51
CA GLY A 53 12.46 6.45 0.47
C GLY A 53 12.39 5.02 -0.06
N THR A 54 12.95 4.08 0.71
CA THR A 54 12.81 2.63 0.48
C THR A 54 11.99 2.00 1.59
N LEU A 55 10.92 1.30 1.22
CA LEU A 55 10.02 0.61 2.14
C LEU A 55 9.95 -0.87 1.78
N THR A 56 10.31 -1.72 2.75
CA THR A 56 10.12 -3.18 2.66
C THR A 56 9.09 -3.62 3.68
N VAL A 57 8.07 -4.33 3.22
CA VAL A 57 6.99 -4.86 4.05
C VAL A 57 6.88 -6.38 3.85
N THR A 58 6.88 -7.11 4.96
CA THR A 58 6.83 -8.57 4.96
C THR A 58 5.88 -9.08 6.03
N ASN A 59 5.05 -10.08 5.71
CA ASN A 59 4.19 -10.77 6.68
C ASN A 59 3.33 -9.81 7.52
N SER A 60 2.82 -8.74 6.92
CA SER A 60 2.15 -7.67 7.67
C SER A 60 0.71 -7.47 7.20
N THR A 61 -0.11 -6.89 8.06
CA THR A 61 -1.53 -6.65 7.79
C THR A 61 -1.84 -5.17 7.83
N PHE A 62 -2.49 -4.66 6.78
CA PHE A 62 -3.05 -3.32 6.69
C PHE A 62 -4.56 -3.47 6.66
N SER A 63 -5.25 -2.96 7.68
CA SER A 63 -6.70 -3.08 7.81
C SER A 63 -7.38 -1.77 8.15
N GLY A 64 -8.45 -1.41 7.43
CA GLY A 64 -9.24 -0.23 7.79
C GLY A 64 -8.48 1.10 7.76
N ASN A 65 -7.34 1.18 7.08
CA ASN A 65 -6.60 2.44 6.95
C ASN A 65 -7.24 3.29 5.84
N SER A 66 -7.24 4.61 6.04
CA SER A 66 -8.02 5.52 5.19
C SER A 66 -7.30 6.82 4.82
N VAL A 67 -7.64 7.36 3.65
CA VAL A 67 -7.24 8.70 3.22
C VAL A 67 -8.33 9.32 2.34
N ASP A 68 -8.49 10.64 2.44
CA ASP A 68 -9.45 11.42 1.65
C ASP A 68 -8.89 11.80 0.26
N ASP A 69 -7.83 11.13 -0.18
CA ASP A 69 -7.21 11.26 -1.50
C ASP A 69 -6.80 9.86 -2.01
N SER A 70 -5.50 9.55 -2.08
CA SER A 70 -4.99 8.33 -2.69
C SER A 70 -4.02 7.58 -1.77
N GLY A 71 -4.08 6.24 -1.74
CA GLY A 71 -3.17 5.39 -0.95
C GLY A 71 -3.69 4.95 0.43
N GLY A 72 -4.87 4.32 0.51
CA GLY A 72 -5.49 3.94 1.78
C GLY A 72 -4.60 3.08 2.69
N GLY A 73 -4.01 2.02 2.15
CA GLY A 73 -2.99 1.23 2.85
C GLY A 73 -1.61 1.88 2.76
N ILE A 74 -1.04 1.92 1.55
CA ILE A 74 0.28 2.49 1.29
C ILE A 74 0.22 3.47 0.11
N TYR A 75 0.86 4.62 0.28
CA TYR A 75 1.17 5.56 -0.80
C TYR A 75 2.68 5.60 -1.05
N ASN A 76 3.12 5.18 -2.23
CA ASN A 76 4.51 5.23 -2.68
C ASN A 76 4.70 6.34 -3.71
N ASN A 77 5.39 7.42 -3.33
CA ASN A 77 5.59 8.62 -4.14
C ASN A 77 7.05 8.74 -4.56
N PHE A 78 7.38 8.37 -5.80
CA PHE A 78 8.75 8.32 -6.32
C PHE A 78 9.71 7.39 -5.54
N GLY A 79 9.22 6.65 -4.54
CA GLY A 79 10.01 5.75 -3.71
C GLY A 79 10.12 4.33 -4.27
N THR A 80 10.81 3.48 -3.53
CA THR A 80 10.88 2.04 -3.78
C THR A 80 10.07 1.30 -2.74
N LEU A 81 9.12 0.48 -3.19
CA LEU A 81 8.25 -0.34 -2.37
C LEU A 81 8.45 -1.81 -2.70
N THR A 82 8.68 -2.64 -1.69
CA THR A 82 8.60 -4.10 -1.78
C THR A 82 7.63 -4.63 -0.74
N VAL A 83 6.65 -5.41 -1.17
CA VAL A 83 5.63 -6.00 -0.30
C VAL A 83 5.58 -7.51 -0.55
N THR A 84 5.66 -8.28 0.52
CA THR A 84 5.72 -9.73 0.47
C THR A 84 4.81 -10.35 1.53
N ASN A 85 4.06 -11.39 1.16
CA ASN A 85 3.26 -12.20 2.07
C ASN A 85 2.37 -11.37 3.03
N SER A 86 1.79 -10.29 2.52
CA SER A 86 1.06 -9.34 3.36
C SER A 86 -0.42 -9.33 2.98
N THR A 87 -1.24 -8.68 3.80
CA THR A 87 -2.68 -8.58 3.56
C THR A 87 -3.11 -7.13 3.66
N PHE A 88 -3.81 -6.65 2.63
CA PHE A 88 -4.47 -5.36 2.59
C PHE A 88 -5.96 -5.62 2.56
N PHE A 89 -6.64 -5.34 3.67
CA PHE A 89 -8.06 -5.61 3.83
C PHE A 89 -8.82 -4.36 4.24
N ASN A 90 -9.94 -4.06 3.60
CA ASN A 90 -10.82 -2.95 4.00
C ASN A 90 -10.12 -1.57 4.12
N ASN A 91 -9.03 -1.34 3.39
CA ASN A 91 -8.40 -0.02 3.31
C ASN A 91 -9.15 0.82 2.27
N SER A 92 -9.20 2.14 2.46
CA SER A 92 -10.06 3.05 1.69
C SER A 92 -9.29 4.30 1.26
N ALA A 93 -9.48 4.66 0.00
CA ALA A 93 -9.05 5.94 -0.56
C ALA A 93 -10.25 6.56 -1.28
N THR A 94 -10.47 7.87 -1.12
CA THR A 94 -11.61 8.54 -1.77
C THR A 94 -11.38 8.71 -3.28
N ASN A 95 -10.13 8.91 -3.70
CA ASN A 95 -9.75 9.11 -5.08
C ASN A 95 -9.31 7.79 -5.73
N SER A 96 -8.21 7.18 -5.26
CA SER A 96 -7.67 5.97 -5.91
C SER A 96 -6.67 5.19 -5.03
N GLY A 97 -6.46 3.91 -5.31
CA GLY A 97 -5.50 3.07 -4.55
C GLY A 97 -5.88 2.87 -3.08
N GLY A 98 -6.98 2.17 -2.82
CA GLY A 98 -7.38 1.75 -1.47
C GLY A 98 -6.35 0.85 -0.80
N GLY A 99 -5.75 -0.09 -1.53
CA GLY A 99 -4.67 -0.94 -1.02
C GLY A 99 -3.30 -0.27 -1.13
N VAL A 100 -2.77 -0.24 -2.36
CA VAL A 100 -1.47 0.34 -2.70
C VAL A 100 -1.61 1.35 -3.82
N TYR A 101 -1.08 2.55 -3.63
CA TYR A 101 -0.96 3.54 -4.68
C TYR A 101 0.52 3.83 -4.97
N ASN A 102 0.96 3.60 -6.20
CA ASN A 102 2.33 3.83 -6.66
C ASN A 102 2.33 4.98 -7.69
N ARG A 103 3.03 6.07 -7.39
CA ARG A 103 3.15 7.22 -8.28
C ARG A 103 4.60 7.53 -8.57
N LEU A 104 4.99 7.42 -9.84
CA LEU A 104 6.33 7.72 -10.34
C LEU A 104 7.46 6.96 -9.60
N GLY A 105 7.11 5.91 -8.86
CA GLY A 105 8.03 5.08 -8.09
C GLY A 105 8.04 3.63 -8.58
N THR A 106 8.71 2.77 -7.85
CA THR A 106 8.82 1.33 -8.13
C THR A 106 8.09 0.54 -7.04
N ALA A 107 7.22 -0.38 -7.43
CA ALA A 107 6.52 -1.28 -6.52
C ALA A 107 6.65 -2.74 -6.95
N HIS A 108 7.08 -3.60 -6.02
CA HIS A 108 7.15 -5.05 -6.20
C HIS A 108 6.26 -5.75 -5.17
N LEU A 109 5.25 -6.51 -5.63
CA LEU A 109 4.34 -7.26 -4.76
C LEU A 109 4.49 -8.76 -5.00
N ALA A 110 4.55 -9.57 -3.94
CA ALA A 110 4.54 -11.04 -4.04
C ALA A 110 3.72 -11.67 -2.90
N GLY A 111 3.00 -12.75 -3.17
CA GLY A 111 2.30 -13.54 -2.14
C GLY A 111 1.29 -12.73 -1.31
N THR A 112 0.82 -11.59 -1.82
CA THR A 112 0.06 -10.60 -1.06
C THR A 112 -1.42 -10.66 -1.43
N ILE A 113 -2.28 -10.58 -0.42
CA ILE A 113 -3.73 -10.48 -0.60
C ILE A 113 -4.11 -9.00 -0.59
N LEU A 114 -4.83 -8.57 -1.62
CA LEU A 114 -5.42 -7.25 -1.75
C LEU A 114 -6.94 -7.41 -1.90
N ASP A 115 -7.64 -7.02 -0.86
CA ASP A 115 -9.10 -7.03 -0.75
C ASP A 115 -9.50 -5.73 -0.08
N LYS A 116 -9.31 -4.62 -0.81
CA LYS A 116 -9.60 -3.29 -0.24
C LYS A 116 -11.10 -3.19 0.10
N GLY A 117 -11.42 -2.15 0.86
CA GLY A 117 -12.81 -1.88 1.23
C GLY A 117 -13.64 -1.32 0.08
N THR A 118 -14.63 -0.53 0.44
CA THR A 118 -15.65 -0.04 -0.50
C THR A 118 -15.19 1.11 -1.41
N SER A 119 -13.95 1.61 -1.31
CA SER A 119 -13.49 2.75 -2.12
C SER A 119 -12.00 2.70 -2.50
N GLY A 120 -11.69 3.25 -3.68
CA GLY A 120 -10.38 3.17 -4.33
C GLY A 120 -10.20 1.84 -5.07
N ASP A 121 -9.05 1.68 -5.72
CA ASP A 121 -8.60 0.48 -6.45
C ASP A 121 -7.61 -0.34 -5.58
N ASN A 122 -7.50 -1.66 -5.71
CA ASN A 122 -6.56 -2.44 -4.88
C ASN A 122 -5.13 -1.99 -5.08
N CYS A 123 -4.76 -1.80 -6.34
CA CYS A 123 -3.50 -1.21 -6.72
C CYS A 123 -3.74 -0.12 -7.75
N VAL A 124 -2.93 0.92 -7.71
CA VAL A 124 -2.83 1.90 -8.80
C VAL A 124 -1.37 2.17 -9.08
N ASN A 125 -1.00 2.19 -10.35
CA ASN A 125 0.32 2.60 -10.82
C ASN A 125 0.20 3.79 -11.77
N ILE A 126 0.63 4.98 -11.32
CA ILE A 126 0.63 6.20 -12.15
C ILE A 126 2.06 6.57 -12.52
N SER A 127 2.41 6.32 -13.79
CA SER A 127 3.71 6.69 -14.37
C SER A 127 4.93 6.14 -13.62
N GLY A 128 4.75 5.10 -12.81
CA GLY A 128 5.80 4.34 -12.15
C GLY A 128 5.94 2.95 -12.76
N THR A 129 6.67 2.08 -12.06
CA THR A 129 6.74 0.65 -12.37
C THR A 129 6.04 -0.15 -11.27
N PHE A 130 5.20 -1.08 -11.68
CA PHE A 130 4.59 -2.06 -10.80
C PHE A 130 4.93 -3.45 -11.31
N THR A 131 5.45 -4.32 -10.44
CA THR A 131 5.84 -5.68 -10.77
C THR A 131 5.13 -6.66 -9.86
N ASP A 132 4.32 -7.52 -10.46
CA ASP A 132 3.80 -8.72 -9.82
C ASP A 132 4.87 -9.82 -9.84
N ASN A 133 5.41 -10.14 -8.67
CA ASN A 133 6.38 -11.22 -8.48
C ASN A 133 5.71 -12.58 -8.18
N GLY A 134 4.40 -12.70 -8.40
CA GLY A 134 3.61 -13.92 -8.31
C GLY A 134 2.83 -14.07 -7.01
N TYR A 135 1.84 -14.97 -7.05
CA TYR A 135 1.00 -15.39 -5.92
C TYR A 135 0.22 -14.27 -5.21
N ASN A 136 0.04 -13.12 -5.86
CA ASN A 136 -0.86 -12.10 -5.35
C ASN A 136 -2.31 -12.48 -5.62
N LEU A 137 -3.20 -12.17 -4.68
CA LEU A 137 -4.63 -12.34 -4.82
C LEU A 137 -5.28 -10.97 -4.73
N SER A 138 -6.08 -10.61 -5.73
CA SER A 138 -6.79 -9.33 -5.81
C SER A 138 -8.27 -9.61 -6.07
N ASP A 139 -9.17 -9.01 -5.29
CA ASP A 139 -10.62 -9.11 -5.50
C ASP A 139 -11.12 -8.24 -6.68
N ASP A 140 -10.28 -7.33 -7.17
CA ASP A 140 -10.50 -6.54 -8.38
C ASP A 140 -9.38 -6.72 -9.44
N ALA A 141 -9.55 -6.08 -10.60
CA ALA A 141 -8.62 -6.15 -11.73
C ALA A 141 -7.60 -4.98 -11.77
N THR A 142 -7.38 -4.27 -10.67
CA THR A 142 -6.63 -2.99 -10.71
C THR A 142 -5.12 -3.15 -10.53
N CYS A 143 -4.68 -4.30 -10.03
CA CYS A 143 -3.27 -4.68 -9.89
C CYS A 143 -2.61 -5.19 -11.18
N THR A 144 -3.14 -4.86 -12.37
CA THR A 144 -2.82 -5.56 -13.64
C THR A 144 -2.09 -4.73 -14.71
N ASP A 145 -1.38 -3.65 -14.37
CA ASP A 145 -0.54 -2.95 -15.35
C ASP A 145 0.71 -3.78 -15.70
N GLY A 146 0.56 -4.68 -16.69
CA GLY A 146 1.59 -5.60 -17.16
C GLY A 146 1.08 -6.92 -17.75
N GLY A 147 -0.21 -7.22 -17.61
CA GLY A 147 -0.79 -8.49 -18.04
C GLY A 147 -0.50 -9.63 -17.05
N ILE A 148 -1.48 -10.54 -16.94
CA ILE A 148 -1.53 -11.73 -16.08
C ILE A 148 -2.16 -11.48 -14.69
N GLY A 149 -3.46 -11.83 -14.58
CA GLY A 149 -3.99 -12.53 -13.40
C GLY A 149 -4.68 -11.73 -12.28
N SER A 150 -5.90 -11.23 -12.52
CA SER A 150 -6.93 -11.37 -11.49
C SER A 150 -7.22 -12.87 -11.33
N ALA A 151 -7.10 -13.39 -10.12
CA ALA A 151 -7.39 -14.76 -9.69
C ALA A 151 -6.56 -15.89 -10.35
N ASN A 152 -5.87 -16.69 -9.50
CA ASN A 152 -5.24 -17.98 -9.82
C ASN A 152 -3.81 -17.96 -10.41
N ASN A 153 -2.83 -17.48 -9.63
CA ASN A 153 -1.45 -17.98 -9.79
C ASN A 153 -1.18 -19.18 -8.87
N ALA A 154 -2.19 -20.06 -8.73
CA ALA A 154 -2.02 -21.39 -8.18
C ALA A 154 -1.74 -22.34 -9.36
N THR A 155 -0.48 -22.45 -9.74
CA THR A 155 0.04 -23.59 -10.50
C THR A 155 1.18 -24.21 -9.74
#